data_AF-A0A383EIF8-F1
#
_entry.id   AF-A0A383EIF8-F1
#
_cell.length_a   1.000
_cell.length_b   1.000
_cell.length_c   1.000
_cell.angle_alpha   90.00
_cell.angle_beta   90.00
_cell.angle_gamma   90.00
#
_symmetry.space_group_name_H-M   'P 1'
#
loop_
_entity.id
_entity.type
_entity.pdbx_description
1 polymer ?
#
loop_
_entity_poly.entity_id
_entity_poly.type
_entity_poly.pdbx_seq_one_letter_code
_entity_poly.pdbx_strand_id
1 'polypeptide(L)'
;MVVDVSQAVSPSRYRREGPAVDTEGSREFQRQYPVQARRYNWIQNQVLWPEREAPVNPNRSELGDLNELTEHIKDFAKEVGADVVGVAEMDPNFVFKDTEPPPHSRVLAFGLAMKFDMMSDIGQNSQQEVHRVYFKMLDIAVRISQYIGGFGYSAWAHPNGGELAHVPMAYLAGLGELGKHGSLINPEFGSSWR
;
A
#
# COMPACT_ATOMS: atom_id res chain seq x y z
N MET A 1 12.74 13.73 16.01
CA MET A 1 14.13 13.48 15.53
C MET A 1 14.00 12.83 14.17
N VAL A 2 14.56 13.41 13.11
CA VAL A 2 14.46 12.81 11.77
C VAL A 2 15.48 11.67 11.70
N VAL A 3 15.01 10.46 11.43
CA VAL A 3 15.85 9.29 11.15
C VAL A 3 16.67 9.55 9.89
N ASP A 4 18.00 9.50 10.00
CA ASP A 4 18.91 9.55 8.85
C ASP A 4 18.87 8.20 8.13
N VAL A 5 18.39 8.22 6.88
CA VAL A 5 18.26 7.05 6.01
C VAL A 5 19.33 7.00 4.92
N SER A 6 20.34 7.89 4.94
CA SER A 6 21.38 7.96 3.90
C SER A 6 22.24 6.70 3.77
N GLN A 7 22.28 5.87 4.81
CA GLN A 7 22.98 4.58 4.85
C GLN A 7 22.01 3.38 4.77
N ALA A 8 20.75 3.60 4.41
CA ALA A 8 19.79 2.53 4.22
C ALA A 8 20.26 1.57 3.11
N VAL A 9 19.99 0.28 3.30
CA VAL A 9 20.27 -0.76 2.31
C VAL A 9 19.01 -1.51 1.96
N SER A 10 18.89 -1.91 0.69
CA SER A 10 17.77 -2.70 0.19
C SER A 10 17.44 -3.88 1.10
N PRO A 11 16.18 -4.02 1.56
CA PRO A 11 15.79 -5.14 2.41
C PRO A 11 15.78 -6.45 1.61
N SER A 12 16.08 -7.54 2.30
CA SER A 12 15.76 -8.89 1.82
C SER A 12 14.42 -9.34 2.41
N ARG A 13 13.75 -10.25 1.71
CA ARG A 13 12.53 -10.91 2.19
C ARG A 13 12.67 -12.42 2.02
N TYR A 14 12.08 -13.16 2.94
CA TYR A 14 12.08 -14.64 2.90
C TYR A 14 11.09 -15.19 1.88
N ARG A 15 10.03 -14.45 1.57
CA ARG A 15 9.01 -14.82 0.59
C ARG A 15 8.61 -13.58 -0.22
N ARG A 16 8.77 -13.66 -1.53
CA ARG A 16 8.11 -12.77 -2.51
C ARG A 16 6.63 -13.12 -2.65
N GLU A 17 6.39 -14.41 -2.53
CA GLU A 17 5.15 -15.09 -2.71
C GLU A 17 4.48 -15.29 -1.34
N GLY A 18 3.56 -14.39 -0.99
CA GLY A 18 2.74 -14.53 0.20
C GLY A 18 1.82 -15.76 0.13
N PRO A 19 0.80 -15.89 0.99
CA PRO A 19 -0.25 -16.89 0.85
C PRO A 19 -1.04 -16.81 -0.48
N ALA A 20 -0.65 -15.95 -1.42
CA ALA A 20 -1.25 -15.79 -2.74
C ALA A 20 -0.75 -16.81 -3.79
N VAL A 21 0.34 -17.54 -3.54
CA VAL A 21 0.75 -18.64 -4.44
C VAL A 21 -0.11 -19.84 -4.16
N ASP A 22 -0.72 -20.33 -5.22
CA ASP A 22 -1.67 -21.43 -5.18
C ASP A 22 -1.00 -22.79 -4.91
N THR A 23 -0.49 -22.93 -3.69
CA THR A 23 0.07 -24.17 -3.13
C THR A 23 -0.97 -24.85 -2.24
N GLU A 24 -0.87 -26.15 -2.05
CA GLU A 24 -1.73 -26.88 -1.12
C GLU A 24 -1.68 -26.29 0.30
N GLY A 25 -0.48 -25.95 0.80
CA GLY A 25 -0.30 -25.30 2.09
C GLY A 25 -0.95 -23.91 2.19
N SER A 26 -0.91 -23.12 1.10
CA SER A 26 -1.60 -21.82 1.06
C SER A 26 -3.12 -21.98 1.08
N ARG A 27 -3.66 -22.97 0.36
CA ARG A 27 -5.10 -23.24 0.30
C ARG A 27 -5.62 -23.66 1.68
N GLU A 28 -4.87 -24.52 2.37
CA GLU A 28 -5.22 -24.94 3.73
C GLU A 28 -5.19 -23.77 4.71
N PHE A 29 -4.17 -22.91 4.63
CA PHE A 29 -4.12 -21.69 5.44
C PHE A 29 -5.29 -20.75 5.13
N GLN A 30 -5.61 -20.52 3.85
CA GLN A 30 -6.74 -19.67 3.44
C GLN A 30 -8.12 -20.24 3.86
N ARG A 31 -8.26 -21.56 4.03
CA ARG A 31 -9.51 -22.17 4.53
C ARG A 31 -9.85 -21.73 5.95
N GLN A 32 -8.83 -21.38 6.74
CA GLN A 32 -8.98 -20.92 8.12
C GLN A 32 -9.50 -19.47 8.21
N TYR A 33 -9.46 -18.72 7.11
CA TYR A 33 -9.95 -17.35 7.08
C TYR A 33 -11.47 -17.27 7.22
N PRO A 34 -12.01 -16.18 7.80
CA PRO A 34 -13.43 -15.87 7.73
C PRO A 34 -13.94 -15.89 6.29
N VAL A 35 -15.22 -16.21 6.08
CA VAL A 35 -15.84 -16.29 4.74
C VAL A 35 -15.60 -15.02 3.92
N GLN A 36 -15.76 -13.86 4.56
CA GLN A 36 -15.57 -12.54 3.97
C GLN A 36 -14.10 -12.31 3.61
N ALA A 37 -13.16 -12.70 4.49
CA ALA A 37 -11.73 -12.58 4.25
C ALA A 37 -11.26 -13.42 3.05
N ARG A 38 -11.81 -14.62 2.84
CA ARG A 38 -11.54 -15.42 1.64
C ARG A 38 -11.97 -14.70 0.36
N ARG A 39 -13.14 -14.07 0.37
CA ARG A 39 -13.62 -13.26 -0.76
C ARG A 39 -12.71 -12.07 -1.03
N TYR A 40 -12.33 -11.32 0.01
CA TYR A 40 -11.41 -10.18 -0.13
C TYR A 40 -10.05 -10.60 -0.71
N ASN A 41 -9.49 -11.70 -0.19
CA ASN A 41 -8.23 -12.24 -0.66
C ASN A 41 -8.30 -12.66 -2.15
N TRP A 42 -9.38 -13.33 -2.56
CA TRP A 42 -9.57 -13.71 -3.96
C TRP A 42 -9.68 -12.49 -4.88
N ILE A 43 -10.49 -11.49 -4.52
CA ILE A 43 -10.63 -10.26 -5.33
C ILE A 43 -9.28 -9.54 -5.43
N GLN A 44 -8.58 -9.40 -4.31
CA GLN A 44 -7.27 -8.76 -4.27
C GLN A 44 -6.29 -9.45 -5.23
N ASN A 45 -6.19 -10.77 -5.19
CA ASN A 45 -5.18 -11.51 -5.94
C ASN A 45 -5.56 -11.75 -7.41
N GLN A 46 -6.84 -11.96 -7.70
CA GLN A 46 -7.29 -12.37 -9.03
C GLN A 46 -7.83 -11.22 -9.88
N VAL A 47 -8.28 -10.14 -9.24
CA VAL A 47 -8.88 -8.99 -9.94
C VAL A 47 -7.98 -7.77 -9.83
N LEU A 48 -7.54 -7.40 -8.63
CA LEU A 48 -6.82 -6.14 -8.45
C LEU A 48 -5.32 -6.25 -8.71
N TRP A 49 -4.70 -7.38 -8.35
CA TRP A 49 -3.27 -7.59 -8.57
C TRP A 49 -2.84 -7.51 -10.04
N PRO A 50 -3.60 -8.06 -11.01
CA PRO A 50 -3.28 -7.90 -12.43
C PRO A 50 -3.38 -6.44 -12.92
N GLU A 51 -4.22 -5.62 -12.28
CA GLU A 51 -4.57 -4.25 -12.71
C GLU A 51 -3.73 -3.17 -12.00
N ARG A 52 -2.63 -3.55 -11.35
CA ARG A 52 -1.79 -2.64 -10.55
C ARG A 52 -1.09 -1.57 -11.38
N GLU A 53 -0.70 -1.93 -12.59
CA GLU A 53 -0.06 -1.03 -13.54
C GLU A 53 -1.12 -0.36 -14.41
N ALA A 54 -1.13 0.97 -14.39
CA ALA A 54 -2.09 1.73 -15.17
C ALA A 54 -1.68 1.82 -16.65
N PRO A 55 -2.63 1.67 -17.59
CA PRO A 55 -2.46 2.15 -18.95
C PRO A 55 -2.12 3.65 -18.93
N VAL A 56 -1.13 4.04 -19.71
CA VAL A 56 -0.69 5.44 -19.80
C VAL A 56 -1.39 6.10 -20.99
N ASN A 57 -2.17 7.15 -20.73
CA ASN A 57 -2.80 7.92 -21.78
C ASN A 57 -1.74 8.58 -22.67
N PRO A 58 -1.71 8.31 -24.00
CA PRO A 58 -0.72 8.91 -24.89
C PRO A 58 -0.90 10.43 -25.05
N ASN A 59 -2.10 10.95 -24.77
CA ASN A 59 -2.39 12.38 -24.76
C ASN A 59 -2.09 12.96 -23.37
N ARG A 60 -0.79 13.13 -23.10
CA ARG A 60 -0.29 13.59 -21.80
C ARG A 60 -0.83 14.99 -21.46
N SER A 61 -1.35 15.13 -20.25
CA SER A 61 -1.74 16.43 -19.69
C SER A 61 -0.51 17.24 -19.29
N GLU A 62 -0.57 18.56 -19.41
CA GLU A 62 0.50 19.42 -18.90
C GLU A 62 0.46 19.48 -17.36
N LEU A 63 1.63 19.44 -16.71
CA LEU A 63 1.70 19.68 -15.27
C LEU A 63 1.67 21.18 -15.01
N GLY A 64 0.72 21.61 -14.20
CA GLY A 64 0.71 22.96 -13.61
C GLY A 64 1.62 23.05 -12.40
N ASP A 65 1.18 23.78 -11.37
CA ASP A 65 1.89 23.86 -10.10
C ASP A 65 1.95 22.50 -9.39
N LEU A 66 3.14 22.12 -8.93
CA LEU A 66 3.36 20.81 -8.31
C LEU A 66 2.75 20.70 -6.90
N ASN A 67 2.60 21.81 -6.18
CA ASN A 67 1.96 21.80 -4.87
C ASN A 67 0.45 21.60 -5.03
N GLU A 68 -0.17 22.33 -5.97
CA GLU A 68 -1.58 22.15 -6.32
C GLU A 68 -1.85 20.72 -6.79
N LEU A 69 -0.98 20.15 -7.64
CA LEU A 69 -1.12 18.76 -8.07
C LEU A 69 -0.98 17.78 -6.90
N THR A 70 -0.04 18.03 -5.99
CA THR A 70 0.16 17.19 -4.80
C THR A 70 -1.08 17.17 -3.92
N GLU A 71 -1.68 18.33 -3.67
CA GLU A 71 -2.93 18.40 -2.90
C GLU A 71 -4.09 17.75 -3.66
N HIS A 72 -4.21 17.98 -4.97
CA HIS A 72 -5.23 17.35 -5.81
C HIS A 72 -5.19 15.82 -5.74
N ILE A 73 -4.01 15.20 -5.85
CA ILE A 73 -3.90 13.74 -5.80
C ILE A 73 -4.14 13.22 -4.36
N LYS A 74 -3.74 13.96 -3.32
CA LYS A 74 -4.09 13.61 -1.93
C LYS A 74 -5.59 13.66 -1.69
N ASP A 75 -6.27 14.67 -2.21
CA ASP A 75 -7.71 14.83 -2.09
C ASP A 75 -8.45 13.72 -2.85
N PHE A 76 -8.00 13.38 -4.06
CA PHE A 76 -8.53 12.23 -4.78
C PHE A 76 -8.33 10.92 -4.01
N ALA A 77 -7.14 10.70 -3.44
CA ALA A 77 -6.87 9.50 -2.63
C ALA A 77 -7.81 9.40 -1.42
N LYS A 78 -8.11 10.52 -0.75
CA LYS A 78 -9.12 10.58 0.33
C LYS A 78 -10.54 10.34 -0.18
N GLU A 79 -10.90 10.95 -1.32
CA GLU A 79 -12.21 10.77 -1.96
C GLU A 79 -12.51 9.29 -2.26
N VAL A 80 -11.51 8.55 -2.75
CA VAL A 80 -11.67 7.11 -3.03
C VAL A 80 -11.54 6.22 -1.78
N GLY A 81 -11.21 6.79 -0.61
CA GLY A 81 -11.37 6.15 0.69
C GLY A 81 -10.10 5.96 1.52
N ALA A 82 -9.00 6.67 1.25
CA ALA A 82 -7.85 6.70 2.14
C ALA A 82 -8.11 7.60 3.37
N ASP A 83 -7.70 7.17 4.57
CA ASP A 83 -7.89 7.96 5.80
C ASP A 83 -6.72 8.94 6.02
N VAL A 84 -5.50 8.54 5.62
CA VAL A 84 -4.29 9.38 5.67
C VAL A 84 -3.51 9.22 4.38
N VAL A 85 -2.93 10.32 3.88
CA VAL A 85 -2.17 10.34 2.62
C VAL A 85 -0.96 11.27 2.76
N GLY A 86 0.17 10.84 2.20
CA GLY A 86 1.42 11.58 2.16
C GLY A 86 2.18 11.29 0.88
N VAL A 87 3.10 12.18 0.51
CA VAL A 87 3.92 12.05 -0.68
C VAL A 87 5.38 12.22 -0.30
N ALA A 88 6.25 11.39 -0.87
CA ALA A 88 7.69 11.46 -0.68
C ALA A 88 8.43 11.23 -2.00
N GLU A 89 9.71 11.56 -2.02
CA GLU A 89 10.61 11.04 -3.04
C GLU A 89 10.77 9.53 -2.87
N MET A 90 10.86 8.81 -3.99
CA MET A 90 11.11 7.38 -3.95
C MET A 90 12.60 7.13 -3.65
N ASP A 91 12.88 6.46 -2.53
CA ASP A 91 14.23 5.97 -2.22
C ASP A 91 14.42 4.52 -2.71
N PRO A 92 15.28 4.27 -3.72
CA PRO A 92 15.50 2.92 -4.24
C PRO A 92 16.09 1.95 -3.20
N ASN A 93 16.68 2.44 -2.11
CA ASN A 93 17.18 1.59 -1.02
C ASN A 93 16.05 0.93 -0.22
N PHE A 94 14.78 1.29 -0.43
CA PHE A 94 13.64 0.58 0.16
C PHE A 94 12.93 -0.37 -0.82
N VAL A 95 13.48 -0.58 -2.01
CA VAL A 95 13.08 -1.66 -2.91
C VAL A 95 13.71 -2.97 -2.45
N PHE A 96 12.96 -4.08 -2.48
CA PHE A 96 13.50 -5.39 -2.11
C PHE A 96 14.59 -5.85 -3.08
N LYS A 97 15.65 -6.48 -2.55
CA LYS A 97 16.82 -6.96 -3.34
C LYS A 97 16.49 -7.95 -4.47
N ASP A 98 15.35 -8.63 -4.39
CA ASP A 98 14.89 -9.62 -5.38
C ASP A 98 14.05 -8.99 -6.51
N THR A 99 14.00 -7.66 -6.56
CA THR A 99 13.13 -6.88 -7.43
C THR A 99 13.90 -5.75 -8.09
N GLU A 100 13.65 -5.51 -9.38
CA GLU A 100 14.16 -4.34 -10.07
C GLU A 100 13.44 -3.07 -9.57
N PRO A 101 14.16 -1.96 -9.29
CA PRO A 101 13.53 -0.71 -8.90
C PRO A 101 12.50 -0.21 -9.92
N PRO A 102 11.26 0.10 -9.50
CA PRO A 102 10.28 0.76 -10.36
C PRO A 102 10.83 2.06 -10.96
N PRO A 103 10.48 2.41 -12.21
CA PRO A 103 10.97 3.61 -12.90
C PRO A 103 10.22 4.89 -12.45
N HIS A 104 9.96 5.04 -11.15
CA HIS A 104 9.21 6.15 -10.57
C HIS A 104 10.07 6.98 -9.61
N SER A 105 9.80 8.27 -9.51
CA SER A 105 10.57 9.22 -8.70
C SER A 105 9.88 9.62 -7.39
N ARG A 106 8.62 9.23 -7.23
CA ARG A 106 7.74 9.64 -6.13
C ARG A 106 6.95 8.44 -5.63
N VAL A 107 6.68 8.45 -4.33
CA VAL A 107 5.74 7.52 -3.71
C VAL A 107 4.61 8.33 -3.11
N LEU A 108 3.37 7.94 -3.42
CA LEU A 108 2.19 8.34 -2.67
C LEU A 108 1.86 7.23 -1.68
N ALA A 109 2.15 7.47 -0.42
CA ALA A 109 1.82 6.55 0.66
C ALA A 109 0.47 6.95 1.24
N PHE A 110 -0.35 5.96 1.58
CA PHE A 110 -1.62 6.20 2.25
C PHE A 110 -1.95 5.04 3.18
N GLY A 111 -2.89 5.26 4.08
CA GLY A 111 -3.29 4.26 5.05
C GLY A 111 -4.76 4.31 5.39
N LEU A 112 -5.26 3.18 5.90
CA LEU A 112 -6.63 3.02 6.38
C LEU A 112 -6.64 2.61 7.85
N ALA A 113 -7.46 3.30 8.63
CA ALA A 113 -7.74 2.93 10.01
C ALA A 113 -8.55 1.63 10.05
N MET A 114 -8.15 0.72 10.93
CA MET A 114 -8.91 -0.50 11.20
C MET A 114 -10.00 -0.22 12.24
N LYS A 115 -11.16 -0.85 12.07
CA LYS A 115 -12.30 -0.71 13.01
C LYS A 115 -11.95 -1.23 14.39
N PHE A 116 -11.99 -0.36 15.39
CA PHE A 116 -11.65 -0.69 16.78
C PHE A 116 -12.41 -1.92 17.30
N ASP A 117 -13.74 -1.94 17.16
CA ASP A 117 -14.58 -3.03 17.67
C ASP A 117 -14.24 -4.40 17.04
N MET A 118 -13.71 -4.41 15.81
CA MET A 118 -13.25 -5.64 15.17
C MET A 118 -11.84 -6.02 15.62
N MET A 119 -10.98 -5.02 15.85
CA MET A 119 -9.59 -5.23 16.28
C MET A 119 -9.46 -5.51 17.77
N SER A 120 -10.47 -5.22 18.60
CA SER A 120 -10.52 -5.64 20.00
C SER A 120 -10.71 -7.16 20.17
N ASP A 121 -11.08 -7.87 19.10
CA ASP A 121 -11.17 -9.33 19.06
C ASP A 121 -9.83 -9.96 18.64
N ILE A 122 -9.42 -11.03 19.31
CA ILE A 122 -8.25 -11.85 18.93
C ILE A 122 -8.60 -13.02 17.99
N GLY A 123 -9.85 -13.07 17.51
CA GLY A 123 -10.42 -14.14 16.69
C GLY A 123 -10.76 -13.75 15.24
N GLN A 124 -11.89 -14.27 14.75
CA GLN A 124 -12.28 -14.18 13.33
C GLN A 124 -12.62 -12.75 12.90
N ASN A 125 -13.09 -11.88 13.81
CA ASN A 125 -13.46 -10.51 13.43
C ASN A 125 -12.22 -9.68 13.08
N SER A 126 -11.14 -9.76 13.86
CA SER A 126 -9.91 -9.04 13.52
C SER A 126 -9.27 -9.56 12.23
N GLN A 127 -9.33 -10.86 11.97
CA GLN A 127 -8.90 -11.42 10.69
C GLN A 127 -9.74 -10.89 9.52
N GLN A 128 -11.05 -10.78 9.68
CA GLN A 128 -11.93 -10.21 8.65
C GLN A 128 -11.56 -8.75 8.38
N GLU A 129 -11.31 -7.95 9.42
CA GLU A 129 -10.97 -6.55 9.29
C GLU A 129 -9.62 -6.33 8.60
N VAL A 130 -8.59 -7.07 9.00
CA VAL A 130 -7.25 -7.01 8.38
C VAL A 130 -7.34 -7.31 6.88
N HIS A 131 -8.07 -8.36 6.49
CA HIS A 131 -8.23 -8.71 5.07
C HIS A 131 -9.10 -7.71 4.31
N ARG A 132 -10.12 -7.13 4.95
CA ARG A 132 -10.93 -6.05 4.36
C ARG A 132 -10.05 -4.84 4.04
N VAL A 133 -9.18 -4.44 4.98
CA VAL A 133 -8.31 -3.29 4.81
C VAL A 133 -7.28 -3.53 3.72
N TYR A 134 -6.61 -4.68 3.68
CA TYR A 134 -5.67 -4.98 2.58
C TYR A 134 -6.34 -4.96 1.20
N PHE A 135 -7.53 -5.55 1.07
CA PHE A 135 -8.32 -5.48 -0.15
C PHE A 135 -8.65 -4.02 -0.52
N LYS A 136 -9.12 -3.23 0.45
CA LYS A 136 -9.48 -1.83 0.23
C LYS A 136 -8.28 -0.97 -0.16
N MET A 137 -7.13 -1.18 0.46
CA MET A 137 -5.90 -0.50 0.09
C MET A 137 -5.52 -0.79 -1.35
N LEU A 138 -5.57 -2.04 -1.80
CA LEU A 138 -5.24 -2.34 -3.19
C LEU A 138 -6.29 -1.77 -4.17
N ASP A 139 -7.58 -1.80 -3.83
CA ASP A 139 -8.65 -1.18 -4.62
C ASP A 139 -8.41 0.32 -4.80
N ILE A 140 -8.07 1.02 -3.72
CA ILE A 140 -7.72 2.44 -3.72
C ILE A 140 -6.44 2.70 -4.54
N ALA A 141 -5.39 1.92 -4.32
CA ALA A 141 -4.12 2.09 -5.03
C ALA A 141 -4.28 1.89 -6.54
N VAL A 142 -5.08 0.90 -6.98
CA VAL A 142 -5.41 0.70 -8.39
C VAL A 142 -6.18 1.91 -8.93
N ARG A 143 -7.19 2.43 -8.24
CA ARG A 143 -7.92 3.62 -8.72
C ARG A 143 -7.01 4.84 -8.85
N ILE A 144 -6.11 5.05 -7.90
CA ILE A 144 -5.13 6.13 -7.94
C ILE A 144 -4.16 5.93 -9.11
N SER A 145 -3.63 4.72 -9.32
CA SER A 145 -2.71 4.47 -10.43
C SER A 145 -3.39 4.74 -11.77
N GLN A 146 -4.62 4.26 -11.95
CA GLN A 146 -5.43 4.48 -13.15
C GLN A 146 -5.74 5.96 -13.37
N TYR A 147 -6.03 6.71 -12.29
CA TYR A 147 -6.26 8.16 -12.36
C TYR A 147 -5.02 8.91 -12.83
N ILE A 148 -3.84 8.58 -12.29
CA ILE A 148 -2.55 9.14 -12.72
C ILE A 148 -2.23 8.74 -14.17
N GLY A 149 -2.49 7.48 -14.53
CA GLY A 149 -2.39 6.97 -15.90
C GLY A 149 -3.25 7.74 -16.90
N GLY A 150 -4.45 8.16 -16.48
CA GLY A 150 -5.37 9.01 -17.25
C GLY A 150 -4.79 10.37 -17.62
N PHE A 151 -3.93 10.96 -16.78
CA PHE A 151 -3.18 12.18 -17.09
C PHE A 151 -1.97 11.94 -18.02
N GLY A 152 -1.63 10.68 -18.31
CA GLY A 152 -0.49 10.30 -19.14
C GLY A 152 0.81 10.10 -18.37
N TYR A 153 0.74 9.70 -17.10
CA TYR A 153 1.89 9.42 -16.25
C TYR A 153 1.87 7.97 -15.77
N SER A 154 3.02 7.29 -15.80
CA SER A 154 3.13 5.93 -15.27
C SER A 154 2.96 5.93 -13.75
N ALA A 155 2.14 5.02 -13.24
CA ALA A 155 1.94 4.80 -11.82
C ALA A 155 1.62 3.33 -11.56
N TRP A 156 2.19 2.77 -10.50
CA TRP A 156 1.97 1.38 -10.08
C TRP A 156 1.39 1.32 -8.67
N ALA A 157 0.42 0.42 -8.47
CA ALA A 157 -0.09 0.08 -7.16
C ALA A 157 0.82 -0.96 -6.47
N HIS A 158 1.26 -0.65 -5.25
CA HIS A 158 2.11 -1.52 -4.44
C HIS A 158 1.35 -2.04 -3.22
N PRO A 159 0.76 -3.25 -3.28
CA PRO A 159 0.14 -3.90 -2.13
C PRO A 159 1.18 -4.55 -1.21
N ASN A 160 0.72 -5.06 -0.07
CA ASN A 160 1.52 -5.98 0.73
C ASN A 160 1.99 -7.17 -0.14
N GLY A 161 3.28 -7.51 -0.05
CA GLY A 161 3.94 -8.47 -0.94
C GLY A 161 4.45 -7.88 -2.27
N GLY A 162 4.22 -6.58 -2.51
CA GLY A 162 4.74 -5.85 -3.67
C GLY A 162 6.25 -5.60 -3.61
N GLU A 163 6.70 -4.61 -4.36
CA GLU A 163 8.10 -4.39 -4.69
C GLU A 163 8.87 -3.54 -3.64
N LEU A 164 8.14 -2.81 -2.79
CA LEU A 164 8.68 -1.80 -1.87
C LEU A 164 8.45 -2.18 -0.40
N ALA A 165 9.37 -1.76 0.48
CA ALA A 165 9.12 -1.76 1.91
C ALA A 165 8.25 -0.55 2.29
N HIS A 166 7.00 -0.82 2.70
CA HIS A 166 6.01 0.25 2.94
C HIS A 166 6.32 1.13 4.15
N VAL A 167 6.80 0.54 5.25
CA VAL A 167 7.07 1.26 6.51
C VAL A 167 8.03 2.45 6.32
N PRO A 168 9.24 2.29 5.74
CA PRO A 168 10.14 3.42 5.54
C PRO A 168 9.60 4.45 4.54
N MET A 169 8.91 4.02 3.48
CA MET A 169 8.28 4.94 2.52
C MET A 169 7.16 5.78 3.15
N ALA A 170 6.31 5.17 3.97
CA ALA A 170 5.26 5.87 4.72
C ALA A 170 5.84 6.81 5.79
N TYR A 171 6.99 6.46 6.39
CA TYR A 171 7.72 7.36 7.28
C TYR A 171 8.24 8.60 6.55
N LEU A 172 8.89 8.41 5.39
CA LEU A 172 9.35 9.52 4.55
C LEU A 172 8.20 10.41 4.07
N ALA A 173 7.02 9.82 3.84
CA ALA A 173 5.79 10.53 3.49
C ALA A 173 5.11 11.22 4.68
N GLY A 174 5.68 11.13 5.89
CA GLY A 174 5.20 11.83 7.08
C GLY A 174 3.97 11.20 7.75
N LEU A 175 3.70 9.91 7.54
CA LEU A 175 2.47 9.27 8.02
C LEU A 175 2.51 8.79 9.47
N GLY A 176 3.67 8.83 10.12
CA GLY A 176 3.83 8.43 11.51
C GLY A 176 5.29 8.21 11.90
N GLU A 177 5.52 7.77 13.14
CA GLU A 177 6.84 7.45 13.67
C GLU A 177 7.00 5.93 13.89
N LEU A 178 8.24 5.42 13.83
CA LEU A 178 8.52 4.00 14.01
C LEU A 178 8.23 3.56 15.46
N GLY A 179 7.26 2.66 15.62
CA GLY A 179 6.97 1.99 16.88
C GLY A 179 7.92 0.83 17.16
N LYS A 180 8.10 0.49 18.44
CA LYS A 180 8.93 -0.65 18.89
C LYS A 180 8.51 -1.99 18.30
N HIS A 181 7.25 -2.13 17.87
CA HIS A 181 6.72 -3.31 17.20
C HIS A 181 7.10 -3.41 15.71
N GLY A 182 7.86 -2.45 15.16
CA GLY A 182 8.34 -2.48 13.78
C GLY A 182 7.32 -1.98 12.74
N SER A 183 6.26 -1.31 13.17
CA SER A 183 5.31 -0.61 12.28
C SER A 183 5.18 0.85 12.71
N LEU A 184 4.58 1.68 11.86
CA LEU A 184 4.39 3.09 12.19
C LEU A 184 3.24 3.29 13.19
N ILE A 185 3.42 4.25 14.08
CA ILE A 185 2.39 4.82 14.94
C ILE A 185 1.99 6.15 14.32
N ASN A 186 0.75 6.21 13.85
CA ASN A 186 0.15 7.43 13.32
C ASN A 186 -0.36 8.30 14.50
N PRO A 187 -0.24 9.64 14.45
CA PRO A 187 -0.68 10.51 15.53
C PRO A 187 -2.19 10.47 15.83
N GLU A 188 -3.02 10.11 14.85
CA GLU A 188 -4.48 10.05 14.98
C GLU A 188 -4.96 8.62 15.24
N PHE A 189 -4.45 7.64 14.49
CA PHE A 189 -4.94 6.25 14.53
C PHE A 189 -4.14 5.32 15.45
N GLY A 190 -3.06 5.82 16.06
CA GLY A 190 -2.12 5.01 16.82
C GLY A 190 -1.51 3.91 15.96
N SER A 191 -1.47 2.67 16.47
CA SER A 191 -0.94 1.50 15.75
C SER A 191 -2.00 0.72 14.95
N SER A 192 -3.27 1.12 15.01
CA SER A 192 -4.40 0.37 14.44
C SER A 192 -4.73 0.82 13.01
N TRP A 193 -3.73 0.78 12.14
CA TRP A 193 -3.87 1.10 10.72
C TRP A 193 -2.98 0.21 9.84
N ARG A 194 -3.16 0.29 8.53
CA ARG A 194 -2.33 -0.38 7.52
C ARG A 194 -1.94 0.58 6.43
#